data_AF-A0A971ELX2-F1
#
_entry.id   AF-A0A971ELX2-F1
#
_cell.length_a   1.000
_cell.length_b   1.000
_cell.length_c   1.000
_cell.angle_alpha   90.00
_cell.angle_beta   90.00
_cell.angle_gamma   90.00
#
_symmetry.space_group_name_H-M   'P 1'
#
loop_
_entity.id
_entity.type
_entity.pdbx_description
1 polymer ?
#
loop_
_entity_poly.entity_id
_entity_poly.type
_entity_poly.pdbx_seq_one_letter_code
_entity_poly.pdbx_strand_id
1 'polypeptide(L)'
;MLIKDVCRKCNLTKKAVEYYEEQGLISPKIEDNGYRNYSDEDVSVLKEIGVLRKLGISIAEIKDILSANNKQASLAKYKFKKDLEMEKALAKKKCLEQLIQDYDIDKVSINIEDKIEKHFTIKEKLLQAFPGAYGMYLCIHFGRFLNGKIDTEEKEIAYYKIVEFLDKVQGLEFPEELEEFLQHSIEIMKNEDMERYNSYITDSINDVDAFIEQNKEIIESYLEFKNSEEFKNSPAYKMQQLLLKFQKESGYYDVFIENLKILSDSYREYYDKLQAANKAFIEKYPGADNIYEK
;
A
#
# COMPACT_ATOMS: atom_id res chain seq x y z
N MET A 1 3.99 35.75 5.58
CA MET A 1 3.10 35.76 6.77
C MET A 1 3.65 34.81 7.83
N LEU A 2 3.56 35.13 9.13
CA LEU A 2 4.05 34.23 10.19
C LEU A 2 3.01 33.16 10.55
N ILE A 3 3.47 32.04 11.11
CA ILE A 3 2.63 30.85 11.39
C ILE A 3 1.37 31.15 12.22
N LYS A 4 1.44 32.08 13.19
CA LYS A 4 0.29 32.47 14.02
C LYS A 4 -0.84 33.09 13.20
N ASP A 5 -0.50 33.95 12.24
CA ASP A 5 -1.47 34.61 11.38
C ASP A 5 -2.05 33.61 10.36
N VAL A 6 -1.21 32.71 9.85
CA VAL A 6 -1.62 31.61 8.96
C VAL A 6 -2.62 30.69 9.67
N CYS A 7 -2.33 30.26 10.90
CA CYS A 7 -3.24 29.43 11.70
C CYS A 7 -4.62 30.10 11.84
N ARG A 8 -4.64 31.42 12.12
CA ARG A 8 -5.88 32.19 12.24
C ARG A 8 -6.63 32.29 10.91
N LYS A 9 -5.93 32.57 9.79
CA LYS A 9 -6.55 32.73 8.46
C LYS A 9 -7.07 31.41 7.87
N CYS A 10 -6.40 30.30 8.14
CA CYS A 10 -6.75 28.99 7.60
C CYS A 10 -7.62 28.17 8.56
N ASN A 11 -7.82 28.64 9.79
CA ASN A 11 -8.46 27.88 10.87
C ASN A 11 -7.81 26.50 11.07
N LEU A 12 -6.47 26.51 11.15
CA LEU A 12 -5.63 25.33 11.35
C LEU A 12 -4.81 25.49 12.62
N THR A 13 -4.46 24.37 13.25
CA THR A 13 -3.51 24.37 14.36
C THR A 13 -2.09 24.49 13.83
N LYS A 14 -1.17 24.99 14.67
CA LYS A 14 0.26 25.05 14.35
C LYS A 14 0.80 23.70 13.87
N LYS A 15 0.49 22.62 14.61
CA LYS A 15 0.89 21.26 14.27
C LYS A 15 0.36 20.79 12.92
N ALA A 16 -0.87 21.18 12.54
CA ALA A 16 -1.42 20.81 11.24
C ALA A 16 -0.66 21.48 10.09
N VAL A 17 -0.31 22.77 10.25
CA VAL A 17 0.50 23.50 9.26
C VAL A 17 1.89 22.88 9.12
N GLU A 18 2.56 22.61 10.24
CA GLU A 18 3.88 21.93 10.26
C GLU A 18 3.81 20.54 9.62
N TYR A 19 2.77 19.77 9.93
CA TYR A 19 2.56 18.47 9.29
C TYR A 19 2.35 18.59 7.77
N TYR A 20 1.60 19.58 7.27
CA TYR A 20 1.42 19.76 5.82
C TYR A 20 2.71 20.21 5.12
N GLU A 21 3.56 20.96 5.80
CA GLU A 21 4.93 21.27 5.34
C GLU A 21 5.79 20.00 5.30
N GLU A 22 5.79 19.18 6.36
CA GLU A 22 6.50 17.90 6.39
C GLU A 22 6.03 16.93 5.31
N GLN A 23 4.73 16.97 4.96
CA GLN A 23 4.15 16.19 3.87
C GLN A 23 4.45 16.80 2.49
N GLY A 24 5.14 17.94 2.39
CA GLY A 24 5.51 18.59 1.13
C GLY A 24 4.35 19.23 0.39
N LEU A 25 3.23 19.52 1.07
CA LEU A 25 2.06 20.18 0.46
C LEU A 25 2.27 21.69 0.30
N ILE A 26 3.14 22.26 1.11
CA ILE A 26 3.58 23.66 1.06
C ILE A 26 5.07 23.72 1.38
N SER A 27 5.74 24.79 0.96
CA SER A 27 7.17 24.98 1.22
C SER A 27 7.44 26.48 1.48
N PRO A 28 7.09 26.99 2.67
CA PRO A 28 7.25 28.39 3.00
C PRO A 28 8.74 28.79 2.99
N LYS A 29 9.02 30.05 2.64
CA LYS A 29 10.40 30.56 2.65
C LYS A 29 10.91 30.65 4.09
N ILE A 30 12.15 30.21 4.31
CA ILE A 30 12.85 30.44 5.58
C ILE A 30 13.65 31.74 5.43
N GLU A 31 13.38 32.71 6.30
CA GLU A 31 14.12 33.98 6.34
C GLU A 31 15.44 33.82 7.11
N ASP A 32 16.36 34.78 6.97
CA ASP A 32 17.71 34.75 7.57
C ASP A 32 17.70 34.60 9.10
N ASN A 33 16.59 34.96 9.75
CA ASN A 33 16.39 34.83 11.19
C ASN A 33 15.81 33.48 11.62
N GLY A 34 15.68 32.52 10.71
CA GLY A 34 15.16 31.17 10.95
C GLY A 34 13.63 31.08 11.05
N TYR A 35 12.89 32.18 10.87
CA TYR A 35 11.44 32.15 10.86
C TYR A 35 10.88 31.76 9.50
N ARG A 36 9.82 30.95 9.51
CA ARG A 36 9.03 30.60 8.33
C ARG A 36 8.15 31.77 7.91
N ASN A 37 8.27 32.15 6.64
CA ASN A 37 7.49 33.19 6.00
C ASN A 37 6.63 32.55 4.89
N TYR A 38 5.34 32.40 5.20
CA TYR A 38 4.34 31.78 4.33
C TYR A 38 3.82 32.80 3.31
N SER A 39 3.81 32.45 2.03
CA SER A 39 3.27 33.29 0.97
C SER A 39 1.73 33.30 0.97
N ASP A 40 1.12 34.14 0.14
CA ASP A 40 -0.33 34.11 -0.04
C ASP A 40 -0.77 32.82 -0.78
N GLU A 41 0.09 32.26 -1.63
CA GLU A 41 -0.11 30.95 -2.26
C GLU A 41 -0.13 29.83 -1.21
N ASP A 42 0.85 29.80 -0.29
CA ASP A 42 0.86 28.82 0.82
C ASP A 42 -0.45 28.89 1.63
N VAL A 43 -0.91 30.11 1.94
CA VAL A 43 -2.16 30.33 2.67
C VAL A 43 -3.37 29.86 1.85
N SER A 44 -3.37 30.06 0.53
CA SER A 44 -4.43 29.57 -0.35
C SER A 44 -4.48 28.03 -0.37
N VAL A 45 -3.32 27.37 -0.50
CA VAL A 45 -3.20 25.91 -0.47
C VAL A 45 -3.64 25.36 0.89
N LEU A 46 -3.21 25.97 2.00
CA LEU A 46 -3.61 25.56 3.35
C LEU A 46 -5.13 25.68 3.58
N LYS A 47 -5.78 26.71 3.04
CA LYS A 47 -7.25 26.81 3.08
C LYS A 47 -7.92 25.69 2.30
N GLU A 48 -7.42 25.38 1.10
CA GLU A 48 -7.92 24.28 0.28
C GLU A 48 -7.78 22.94 1.01
N ILE A 49 -6.61 22.64 1.56
CA ILE A 49 -6.35 21.44 2.39
C ILE A 49 -7.34 21.38 3.56
N GLY A 50 -7.55 22.49 4.28
CA GLY A 50 -8.47 22.56 5.41
C GLY A 50 -9.92 22.22 5.04
N VAL A 51 -10.38 22.61 3.84
CA VAL A 51 -11.71 22.25 3.32
C VAL A 51 -11.76 20.77 2.94
N LEU A 52 -10.79 20.28 2.16
CA LEU A 52 -10.76 18.90 1.67
C LEU A 52 -10.66 17.89 2.83
N ARG A 53 -9.88 18.19 3.87
CA ARG A 53 -9.79 17.36 5.08
C ARG A 53 -11.12 17.24 5.82
N LYS A 54 -11.92 18.32 5.89
CA LYS A 54 -13.26 18.28 6.50
C LYS A 54 -14.26 17.44 5.71
N LEU A 55 -14.02 17.25 4.41
CA LEU A 55 -14.78 16.34 3.56
C LEU A 55 -14.33 14.87 3.68
N GLY A 56 -13.35 14.58 4.54
CA GLY A 56 -12.85 13.21 4.75
C GLY A 56 -11.83 12.74 3.70
N ILE A 57 -11.32 13.65 2.86
CA ILE A 57 -10.29 13.33 1.86
C ILE A 57 -8.94 13.14 2.57
N SER A 58 -8.23 12.05 2.25
CA SER A 58 -6.92 11.74 2.83
C SER A 58 -5.82 12.68 2.33
N ILE A 59 -4.66 12.69 3.00
CA ILE A 59 -3.54 13.54 2.59
C ILE A 59 -2.96 13.13 1.24
N ALA A 60 -2.86 11.82 0.99
CA ALA A 60 -2.44 11.30 -0.31
C ALA A 60 -3.39 11.75 -1.43
N GLU A 61 -4.71 11.58 -1.24
CA GLU A 61 -5.71 12.04 -2.22
C GLU A 61 -5.70 13.57 -2.40
N ILE A 62 -5.39 14.34 -1.35
CA ILE A 62 -5.21 15.79 -1.46
C ILE A 62 -3.99 16.14 -2.32
N LYS A 63 -2.86 15.43 -2.19
CA LYS A 63 -1.70 15.63 -3.08
C LYS A 63 -2.07 15.40 -4.53
N ASP A 64 -2.83 14.35 -4.82
CA ASP A 64 -3.31 14.04 -6.17
C ASP A 64 -4.25 15.13 -6.71
N ILE A 65 -5.13 15.68 -5.85
CA ILE A 65 -6.03 16.78 -6.25
C ILE A 65 -5.23 18.05 -6.51
N LEU A 66 -4.27 18.39 -5.65
CA LEU A 66 -3.49 19.62 -5.78
C LEU A 66 -2.57 19.60 -7.00
N SER A 67 -2.04 18.43 -7.37
CA SER A 67 -1.19 18.24 -8.55
C SER A 67 -1.96 18.04 -9.86
N ALA A 68 -3.28 17.83 -9.79
CA ALA A 68 -4.09 17.59 -10.98
C ALA A 68 -4.29 18.85 -11.82
N ASN A 69 -4.08 18.72 -13.13
CA ASN A 69 -4.39 19.76 -14.12
C ASN A 69 -5.87 20.20 -14.09
N ASN A 70 -6.78 19.31 -13.67
CA ASN A 70 -8.20 19.58 -13.52
C ASN A 70 -8.69 19.06 -12.16
N LYS A 71 -8.70 19.96 -11.17
CA LYS A 71 -9.12 19.66 -9.80
C LYS A 71 -10.57 19.19 -9.71
N GLN A 72 -11.47 19.76 -10.51
CA GLN A 72 -12.89 19.38 -10.55
C GLN A 72 -13.07 17.93 -11.00
N ALA A 73 -12.31 17.50 -12.01
CA ALA A 73 -12.33 16.11 -12.47
C ALA A 73 -11.79 15.15 -11.39
N SER A 74 -10.71 15.52 -10.70
CA SER A 74 -10.18 14.73 -9.57
C SER A 74 -11.19 14.62 -8.41
N LEU A 75 -11.88 15.71 -8.09
CA LEU A 75 -12.96 15.71 -7.10
C LEU A 75 -14.16 14.86 -7.53
N ALA A 76 -14.51 14.87 -8.82
CA ALA A 76 -15.57 14.01 -9.35
C ALA A 76 -15.23 12.51 -9.22
N LYS A 77 -13.97 12.12 -9.44
CA LYS A 77 -13.49 10.75 -9.18
C LYS A 77 -13.64 10.37 -7.71
N TYR A 78 -13.27 11.27 -6.80
CA TYR A 78 -13.42 11.03 -5.36
C TYR A 78 -14.89 10.90 -4.95
N LYS A 79 -15.76 11.79 -5.45
CA LYS A 79 -17.21 11.70 -5.22
C LYS A 79 -17.75 10.35 -5.68
N PHE A 80 -17.39 9.91 -6.89
CA PHE A 80 -17.82 8.61 -7.42
C PHE A 80 -17.39 7.43 -6.53
N LYS A 81 -16.14 7.44 -6.03
CA LYS A 81 -15.66 6.45 -5.06
C LYS A 81 -16.50 6.46 -3.78
N LYS A 82 -16.83 7.64 -3.25
CA LYS A 82 -17.67 7.79 -2.04
C LYS A 82 -19.10 7.35 -2.25
N ASP A 83 -19.70 7.66 -3.39
CA ASP A 83 -21.04 7.20 -3.74
C ASP A 83 -21.09 5.66 -3.77
N LEU A 84 -20.08 5.01 -4.36
CA LEU A 84 -19.96 3.54 -4.38
C LEU A 84 -19.79 2.94 -2.97
N GLU A 85 -18.96 3.56 -2.11
CA GLU A 85 -18.81 3.14 -0.71
C GLU A 85 -20.14 3.25 0.05
N MET A 86 -20.90 4.33 -0.18
CA MET A 86 -22.20 4.56 0.43
C MET A 86 -23.25 3.56 -0.05
N GLU A 87 -23.29 3.25 -1.36
CA GLU A 87 -24.16 2.21 -1.92
C GLU A 87 -23.89 0.84 -1.28
N LYS A 88 -22.60 0.45 -1.17
CA LYS A 88 -22.20 -0.78 -0.47
C LYS A 88 -22.65 -0.77 0.99
N ALA A 89 -22.45 0.34 1.70
CA ALA A 89 -22.82 0.46 3.11
C ALA A 89 -24.34 0.35 3.31
N LEU A 90 -25.13 0.97 2.43
CA LEU A 90 -26.59 0.86 2.44
C LEU A 90 -27.06 -0.56 2.13
N ALA A 91 -26.44 -1.25 1.17
CA ALA A 91 -26.75 -2.64 0.86
C ALA A 91 -26.42 -3.57 2.05
N LYS A 92 -25.25 -3.39 2.70
CA LYS A 92 -24.88 -4.10 3.93
C LYS A 92 -25.88 -3.85 5.05
N LYS A 93 -26.24 -2.58 5.30
CA LYS A 93 -27.25 -2.21 6.30
C LYS A 93 -28.59 -2.92 6.03
N LYS A 94 -29.06 -2.93 4.78
CA LYS A 94 -30.30 -3.61 4.41
C LYS A 94 -30.26 -5.11 4.66
N CYS A 95 -29.13 -5.77 4.38
CA CYS A 95 -28.95 -7.19 4.69
C CYS A 95 -29.00 -7.45 6.20
N LEU A 96 -28.38 -6.59 7.02
CA LEU A 96 -28.47 -6.68 8.48
C LEU A 96 -29.91 -6.45 8.98
N GLU A 97 -30.63 -5.47 8.44
CA GLU A 97 -32.04 -5.25 8.77
C GLU A 97 -32.91 -6.45 8.43
N GLN A 98 -32.63 -7.14 7.31
CA GLN A 98 -33.31 -8.40 6.96
C GLN A 98 -33.01 -9.49 7.99
N LEU A 99 -31.74 -9.72 8.35
CA LEU A 99 -31.37 -10.72 9.35
C LEU A 99 -31.97 -10.44 10.74
N ILE A 100 -32.16 -9.18 11.09
CA ILE A 100 -32.83 -8.78 12.35
C ILE A 100 -34.32 -9.12 12.31
N GLN A 101 -34.97 -8.94 11.16
CA GLN A 101 -36.40 -9.24 10.99
C GLN A 101 -36.67 -10.74 10.89
N ASP A 102 -35.82 -11.44 10.14
CA ASP A 102 -35.92 -12.86 9.83
C ASP A 102 -34.52 -13.40 9.55
N TYR A 103 -34.04 -14.29 10.41
CA TYR A 103 -32.68 -14.82 10.36
C TYR A 103 -32.56 -15.94 9.31
N ASP A 104 -32.72 -15.55 8.04
CA ASP A 104 -32.61 -16.42 6.86
C ASP A 104 -31.30 -16.12 6.12
N ILE A 105 -30.29 -16.96 6.34
CA ILE A 105 -28.95 -16.79 5.77
C ILE A 105 -28.95 -17.01 4.26
N ASP A 106 -29.69 -18.01 3.74
CA ASP A 106 -29.68 -18.36 2.32
C ASP A 106 -30.23 -17.21 1.47
N LYS A 107 -31.33 -16.62 1.93
CA LYS A 107 -31.94 -15.46 1.28
C LYS A 107 -31.06 -14.22 1.32
N VAL A 108 -30.32 -14.03 2.40
CA VAL A 108 -29.40 -12.89 2.54
C VAL A 108 -28.13 -13.10 1.73
N SER A 109 -27.62 -14.34 1.62
CA SER A 109 -26.46 -14.69 0.78
C SER A 109 -26.65 -14.27 -0.67
N ILE A 110 -27.81 -14.60 -1.27
CA ILE A 110 -28.15 -14.20 -2.64
C ILE A 110 -28.11 -12.67 -2.79
N ASN A 111 -28.64 -11.93 -1.80
CA ASN A 111 -28.60 -10.47 -1.82
C ASN A 111 -27.19 -9.90 -1.67
N ILE A 112 -26.33 -10.56 -0.89
CA ILE A 112 -24.93 -10.16 -0.69
C ILE A 112 -24.17 -10.32 -2.01
N GLU A 113 -24.26 -11.47 -2.66
CA GLU A 113 -23.63 -11.73 -3.96
C GLU A 113 -24.06 -10.67 -5.00
N ASP A 114 -25.37 -10.48 -5.16
CA ASP A 114 -25.94 -9.60 -6.19
C ASP A 114 -25.74 -8.10 -5.95
N LYS A 115 -25.69 -7.64 -4.70
CA LYS A 115 -25.73 -6.20 -4.37
C LYS A 115 -24.46 -5.68 -3.72
N ILE A 116 -23.62 -6.57 -3.21
CA ILE A 116 -22.45 -6.19 -2.42
C ILE A 116 -21.19 -6.71 -3.11
N GLU A 117 -21.09 -8.02 -3.35
CA GLU A 117 -19.87 -8.64 -3.84
C GLU A 117 -19.50 -8.25 -5.26
N LYS A 118 -20.49 -7.97 -6.13
CA LYS A 118 -20.23 -7.42 -7.47
C LYS A 118 -19.47 -6.09 -7.47
N HIS A 119 -19.50 -5.37 -6.34
CA HIS A 119 -18.80 -4.11 -6.19
C HIS A 119 -17.47 -4.28 -5.45
N PHE A 120 -17.12 -5.47 -4.99
CA PHE A 120 -15.87 -5.71 -4.30
C PHE A 120 -14.67 -5.48 -5.19
N THR A 121 -13.68 -4.86 -4.58
CA THR A 121 -12.33 -4.81 -5.09
C THR A 121 -11.70 -6.19 -4.99
N ILE A 122 -10.67 -6.45 -5.79
CA ILE A 122 -9.88 -7.68 -5.73
C ILE A 122 -9.34 -7.89 -4.30
N LYS A 123 -8.90 -6.81 -3.65
CA LYS A 123 -8.46 -6.80 -2.25
C LYS A 123 -9.53 -7.31 -1.29
N GLU A 124 -10.75 -6.78 -1.39
CA GLU A 124 -11.88 -7.21 -0.55
C GLU A 124 -12.19 -8.70 -0.75
N LYS A 125 -12.18 -9.18 -2.00
CA LYS A 125 -12.40 -10.60 -2.31
C LYS A 125 -11.31 -11.52 -1.74
N LEU A 126 -10.04 -11.14 -1.85
CA LEU A 126 -8.94 -11.92 -1.26
C LEU A 126 -8.99 -11.94 0.27
N LEU A 127 -9.34 -10.82 0.92
CA LEU A 127 -9.50 -10.77 2.38
C LEU A 127 -10.60 -11.69 2.90
N GLN A 128 -11.68 -11.83 2.13
CA GLN A 128 -12.77 -12.73 2.49
C GLN A 128 -12.41 -14.20 2.26
N ALA A 129 -11.73 -14.51 1.15
CA ALA A 129 -11.26 -15.86 0.86
C ALA A 129 -10.24 -16.35 1.89
N PHE A 130 -9.35 -15.47 2.34
CA PHE A 130 -8.27 -15.80 3.27
C PHE A 130 -8.36 -14.93 4.54
N PRO A 131 -9.21 -15.28 5.52
CA PRO A 131 -9.30 -14.52 6.77
C PRO A 131 -8.04 -14.65 7.63
N GLY A 132 -7.88 -13.74 8.59
CA GLY A 132 -6.80 -13.81 9.60
C GLY A 132 -5.47 -13.18 9.16
N ALA A 133 -4.38 -13.63 9.78
CA ALA A 133 -3.04 -13.07 9.57
C ALA A 133 -2.58 -13.19 8.11
N TYR A 134 -2.93 -14.30 7.45
CA TYR A 134 -2.52 -14.57 6.08
C TYR A 134 -3.16 -13.60 5.06
N GLY A 135 -4.46 -13.35 5.12
CA GLY A 135 -5.09 -12.32 4.27
C GLY A 135 -4.59 -10.91 4.58
N MET A 136 -4.32 -10.62 5.85
CA MET A 136 -3.74 -9.34 6.25
C MET A 136 -2.34 -9.15 5.64
N TYR A 137 -1.50 -10.19 5.64
CA TYR A 137 -0.20 -10.20 4.97
C TYR A 137 -0.35 -9.85 3.49
N LEU A 138 -1.23 -10.55 2.76
CA LEU A 138 -1.49 -10.27 1.34
C LEU A 138 -1.92 -8.81 1.12
N CYS A 139 -2.73 -8.25 2.01
CA CYS A 139 -3.17 -6.86 1.91
C CYS A 139 -2.07 -5.84 2.18
N ILE A 140 -1.18 -6.11 3.13
CA ILE A 140 -0.05 -5.22 3.42
C ILE A 140 0.90 -5.14 2.23
N HIS A 141 1.20 -6.29 1.61
CA HIS A 141 2.16 -6.35 0.51
C HIS A 141 1.57 -5.93 -0.84
N PHE A 142 0.34 -6.38 -1.14
CA PHE A 142 -0.25 -6.21 -2.47
C PHE A 142 -1.49 -5.30 -2.49
N GLY A 143 -2.09 -5.02 -1.34
CA GLY A 143 -3.40 -4.36 -1.25
C GLY A 143 -3.46 -2.99 -1.92
N ARG A 144 -2.36 -2.23 -1.96
CA ARG A 144 -2.30 -0.93 -2.67
C ARG A 144 -2.60 -1.05 -4.17
N PHE A 145 -2.29 -2.21 -4.77
CA PHE A 145 -2.48 -2.49 -6.20
C PHE A 145 -3.83 -3.15 -6.50
N LEU A 146 -4.57 -3.60 -5.49
CA LEU A 146 -5.75 -4.47 -5.65
C LEU A 146 -7.07 -3.75 -5.39
N ASN A 147 -7.07 -2.42 -5.57
CA ASN A 147 -8.26 -1.59 -5.45
C ASN A 147 -9.17 -1.63 -6.70
N GLY A 148 -8.74 -2.30 -7.77
CA GLY A 148 -9.54 -2.55 -8.98
C GLY A 148 -10.60 -3.64 -8.77
N LYS A 149 -11.46 -3.84 -9.77
CA LYS A 149 -12.48 -4.90 -9.80
C LYS A 149 -12.05 -6.08 -10.68
N ILE A 150 -12.67 -7.22 -10.45
CA ILE A 150 -12.71 -8.34 -11.40
C ILE A 150 -13.86 -8.06 -12.36
N ASP A 151 -13.52 -7.52 -13.53
CA ASP A 151 -14.47 -7.01 -14.53
C ASP A 151 -14.30 -7.64 -15.91
N THR A 152 -13.38 -8.61 -16.04
CA THR A 152 -13.15 -9.40 -17.25
C THR A 152 -13.05 -10.88 -16.91
N GLU A 153 -13.39 -11.74 -17.87
CA GLU A 153 -13.23 -13.20 -17.75
C GLU A 153 -11.77 -13.58 -17.49
N GLU A 154 -10.83 -12.88 -18.10
CA GLU A 154 -9.39 -13.09 -17.87
C GLU A 154 -8.99 -12.83 -16.41
N LYS A 155 -9.47 -11.72 -15.82
CA LYS A 155 -9.24 -11.42 -14.40
C LYS A 155 -9.93 -12.43 -13.49
N GLU A 156 -11.11 -12.91 -13.89
CA GLU A 156 -11.83 -13.93 -13.12
C GLU A 156 -11.03 -15.23 -13.06
N ILE A 157 -10.54 -15.72 -14.20
CA ILE A 157 -9.66 -16.89 -14.28
C ILE A 157 -8.38 -16.66 -13.46
N ALA A 158 -7.75 -15.50 -13.57
CA ALA A 158 -6.54 -15.18 -12.82
C ALA A 158 -6.77 -15.17 -11.30
N TYR A 159 -7.90 -14.62 -10.85
CA TYR A 159 -8.29 -14.64 -9.44
C TYR A 159 -8.46 -16.08 -8.94
N TYR A 160 -9.18 -16.93 -9.68
CA TYR A 160 -9.36 -18.33 -9.29
C TYR A 160 -8.03 -19.10 -9.22
N LYS A 161 -7.11 -18.87 -10.15
CA LYS A 161 -5.76 -19.46 -10.10
C LYS A 161 -4.97 -19.02 -8.87
N ILE A 162 -5.08 -17.75 -8.47
CA ILE A 162 -4.47 -17.25 -7.23
C ILE A 162 -5.08 -17.94 -6.01
N VAL A 163 -6.40 -18.01 -5.92
CA VAL A 163 -7.09 -18.66 -4.80
C VAL A 163 -6.67 -20.13 -4.70
N GLU A 164 -6.71 -20.87 -5.80
CA GLU A 164 -6.30 -22.27 -5.84
C GLU A 164 -4.82 -22.47 -5.44
N PHE A 165 -3.94 -21.58 -5.89
CA PHE A 165 -2.54 -21.59 -5.50
C PHE A 165 -2.38 -21.38 -3.99
N LEU A 166 -3.02 -20.36 -3.43
CA LEU A 166 -2.92 -20.02 -2.00
C LEU A 166 -3.51 -21.13 -1.11
N ASP A 167 -4.62 -21.76 -1.52
CA ASP A 167 -5.21 -22.92 -0.83
C ASP A 167 -4.23 -24.10 -0.76
N LYS A 168 -3.54 -24.41 -1.87
CA LYS A 168 -2.54 -25.50 -1.93
C LYS A 168 -1.31 -25.18 -1.10
N VAL A 169 -0.87 -23.93 -1.13
CA VAL A 169 0.30 -23.44 -0.38
C VAL A 169 0.10 -23.52 1.12
N GLN A 170 -1.11 -23.27 1.64
CA GLN A 170 -1.39 -23.44 3.07
C GLN A 170 -1.17 -24.88 3.56
N GLY A 171 -1.25 -25.88 2.67
CA GLY A 171 -0.96 -27.29 2.99
C GLY A 171 0.51 -27.69 2.87
N LEU A 172 1.38 -26.85 2.29
CA LEU A 172 2.82 -27.08 2.18
C LEU A 172 3.52 -26.50 3.41
N GLU A 173 3.81 -27.35 4.40
CA GLU A 173 4.54 -27.07 5.66
C GLU A 173 4.98 -25.61 5.83
N PHE A 174 4.03 -24.73 6.16
CA PHE A 174 4.36 -23.37 6.57
C PHE A 174 4.90 -23.46 7.99
N PRO A 175 6.20 -23.25 8.26
CA PRO A 175 6.73 -23.51 9.59
C PRO A 175 6.05 -22.59 10.61
N GLU A 176 5.64 -23.13 11.76
CA GLU A 176 4.99 -22.36 12.84
C GLU A 176 5.82 -21.11 13.23
N GLU A 177 7.15 -21.24 13.22
CA GLU A 177 8.09 -20.13 13.43
C GLU A 177 7.93 -18.97 12.40
N LEU A 178 7.59 -19.27 11.14
CA LEU A 178 7.34 -18.27 10.09
C LEU A 178 5.98 -17.61 10.29
N GLU A 179 4.96 -18.36 10.72
CA GLU A 179 3.65 -17.78 11.05
C GLU A 179 3.72 -16.81 12.22
N GLU A 180 4.38 -17.19 13.32
CA GLU A 180 4.60 -16.31 14.47
C GLU A 180 5.39 -15.05 14.10
N PHE A 181 6.46 -15.21 13.31
CA PHE A 181 7.24 -14.08 12.81
C PHE A 181 6.42 -13.12 11.96
N LEU A 182 5.60 -13.65 11.04
CA LEU A 182 4.72 -12.82 10.21
C LEU A 182 3.66 -12.12 11.06
N GLN A 183 3.07 -12.80 12.04
CA GLN A 183 2.09 -12.20 12.94
C GLN A 183 2.69 -11.03 13.72
N HIS A 184 3.88 -11.21 14.30
CA HIS A 184 4.58 -10.13 15.00
C HIS A 184 4.94 -8.97 14.06
N SER A 185 5.42 -9.28 12.85
CA SER A 185 5.73 -8.27 11.83
C SER A 185 4.50 -7.47 11.42
N ILE A 186 3.34 -8.12 11.29
CA ILE A 186 2.05 -7.47 10.99
C ILE A 186 1.64 -6.51 12.11
N GLU A 187 1.87 -6.86 13.37
CA GLU A 187 1.57 -5.97 14.50
C GLU A 187 2.44 -4.72 14.49
N ILE A 188 3.72 -4.85 14.18
CA ILE A 188 4.64 -3.71 14.02
C ILE A 188 4.17 -2.82 12.87
N MET A 189 3.90 -3.41 11.69
CA MET A 189 3.45 -2.67 10.51
C MET A 189 2.11 -1.95 10.72
N LYS A 190 1.19 -2.50 11.51
CA LYS A 190 -0.06 -1.82 11.87
C LYS A 190 0.16 -0.52 12.65
N ASN A 191 1.26 -0.43 13.40
CA ASN A 191 1.61 0.73 14.20
C ASN A 191 2.45 1.77 13.44
N GLU A 192 2.91 1.43 12.24
CA GLU A 192 3.73 2.28 11.39
C GLU A 192 2.91 2.94 10.26
N ASP A 193 3.40 4.06 9.74
CA ASP A 193 2.78 4.75 8.61
C ASP A 193 3.11 4.04 7.29
N MET A 194 2.27 3.06 6.93
CA MET A 194 2.42 2.27 5.70
C MET A 194 2.45 3.11 4.42
N GLU A 195 1.74 4.24 4.38
CA GLU A 195 1.75 5.12 3.20
C GLU A 195 3.11 5.76 3.01
N ARG A 196 3.75 6.18 4.10
CA ARG A 196 5.12 6.71 4.06
C ARG A 196 6.11 5.66 3.56
N TYR A 197 6.02 4.43 4.05
CA TYR A 197 6.88 3.33 3.59
C TYR A 197 6.67 3.03 2.10
N ASN A 198 5.40 2.99 1.68
CA ASN A 198 5.02 2.76 0.29
C ASN A 198 5.57 3.85 -0.64
N SER A 199 5.49 5.13 -0.23
CA SER A 199 6.07 6.26 -0.96
C SER A 199 7.58 6.10 -1.08
N TYR A 200 8.27 5.84 0.03
CA TYR A 200 9.72 5.69 0.04
C TYR A 200 10.21 4.59 -0.91
N ILE A 201 9.55 3.42 -0.92
CA ILE A 201 9.85 2.35 -1.88
C ILE A 201 9.59 2.80 -3.33
N THR A 202 8.48 3.51 -3.55
CA THR A 202 8.13 3.95 -4.91
C THR A 202 9.15 4.95 -5.43
N ASP A 203 9.60 5.87 -4.58
CA ASP A 203 10.60 6.87 -4.90
C ASP A 203 11.97 6.23 -5.16
N SER A 204 12.38 5.24 -4.34
CA SER A 204 13.65 4.52 -4.54
C SER A 204 13.70 3.71 -5.84
N ILE A 205 12.56 3.17 -6.28
CA ILE A 205 12.45 2.43 -7.54
C ILE A 205 12.39 3.37 -8.74
N ASN A 206 11.77 4.54 -8.61
CA ASN A 206 11.65 5.50 -9.71
C ASN A 206 12.97 6.22 -10.02
N ASP A 207 13.85 6.41 -9.03
CA ASP A 207 15.19 6.99 -9.21
C ASP A 207 16.25 6.24 -8.40
N VAL A 208 16.64 5.08 -8.95
CA VAL A 208 17.59 4.14 -8.31
C VAL A 208 18.99 4.74 -8.24
N ASP A 209 19.38 5.54 -9.21
CA ASP A 209 20.69 6.17 -9.24
C ASP A 209 20.86 7.15 -8.09
N ALA A 210 19.89 8.07 -7.94
CA ALA A 210 19.87 9.01 -6.83
C ALA A 210 19.73 8.28 -5.48
N PHE A 211 18.89 7.24 -5.41
CA PHE A 211 18.76 6.44 -4.19
C PHE A 211 20.07 5.81 -3.77
N ILE A 212 20.79 5.15 -4.69
CA ILE A 212 22.08 4.51 -4.40
C ILE A 212 23.11 5.54 -3.96
N GLU A 213 23.18 6.68 -4.63
CA GLU A 213 24.14 7.75 -4.28
C GLU A 213 23.87 8.29 -2.87
N GLN A 214 22.60 8.59 -2.55
CA GLN A 214 22.21 9.14 -1.26
C GLN A 214 22.35 8.14 -0.10
N ASN A 215 22.28 6.84 -0.38
CA ASN A 215 22.26 5.79 0.65
C ASN A 215 23.51 4.89 0.62
N LYS A 216 24.57 5.29 -0.10
CA LYS A 216 25.74 4.46 -0.37
C LYS A 216 26.34 3.82 0.89
N GLU A 217 26.65 4.61 1.92
CA GLU A 217 27.29 4.12 3.15
C GLU A 217 26.40 3.11 3.89
N ILE A 218 25.09 3.33 3.89
CA ILE A 218 24.10 2.46 4.52
C ILE A 218 24.00 1.15 3.73
N ILE A 219 23.95 1.23 2.40
CA ILE A 219 23.90 0.05 1.51
C ILE A 219 25.15 -0.80 1.73
N GLU A 220 26.35 -0.22 1.69
CA GLU A 220 27.62 -0.95 1.86
C GLU A 220 27.68 -1.63 3.24
N SER A 221 27.35 -0.91 4.32
CA SER A 221 27.29 -1.47 5.67
C SER A 221 26.28 -2.61 5.79
N TYR A 222 25.12 -2.48 5.14
CA TYR A 222 24.09 -3.52 5.12
C TYR A 222 24.55 -4.77 4.36
N LEU A 223 25.21 -4.61 3.21
CA LEU A 223 25.76 -5.71 2.42
C LEU A 223 26.86 -6.45 3.20
N GLU A 224 27.72 -5.72 3.93
CA GLU A 224 28.72 -6.34 4.81
C GLU A 224 28.05 -7.15 5.93
N PHE A 225 27.07 -6.57 6.63
CA PHE A 225 26.31 -7.27 7.66
C PHE A 225 25.63 -8.53 7.11
N LYS A 226 24.98 -8.44 5.95
CA LYS A 226 24.32 -9.58 5.29
C LYS A 226 25.28 -10.72 4.93
N ASN A 227 26.57 -10.43 4.75
CA ASN A 227 27.58 -11.44 4.48
C ASN A 227 28.27 -11.98 5.75
N SER A 228 27.99 -11.39 6.91
CA SER A 228 28.59 -11.77 8.19
C SER A 228 28.10 -13.12 8.72
N GLU A 229 28.93 -13.79 9.53
CA GLU A 229 28.53 -14.99 10.26
C GLU A 229 27.46 -14.70 11.32
N GLU A 230 27.44 -13.49 11.88
CA GLU A 230 26.39 -13.06 12.80
C GLU A 230 25.02 -13.12 12.12
N PHE A 231 24.91 -12.56 10.92
CA PHE A 231 23.66 -12.62 10.16
C PHE A 231 23.31 -14.04 9.76
N LYS A 232 24.25 -14.84 9.24
CA LYS A 232 23.98 -16.23 8.82
C LYS A 232 23.51 -17.14 9.96
N ASN A 233 23.91 -16.85 11.20
CA ASN A 233 23.45 -17.58 12.39
C ASN A 233 22.19 -16.97 13.02
N SER A 234 21.65 -15.88 12.45
CA SER A 234 20.47 -15.20 12.98
C SER A 234 19.15 -15.90 12.57
N PRO A 235 18.09 -15.76 13.38
CA PRO A 235 16.74 -16.18 12.99
C PRO A 235 16.27 -15.53 11.69
N ALA A 236 16.67 -14.29 11.42
CA ALA A 236 16.31 -13.56 10.21
C ALA A 236 16.88 -14.21 8.93
N TYR A 237 18.10 -14.78 9.00
CA TYR A 237 18.66 -15.53 7.87
C TYR A 237 17.94 -16.86 7.66
N LYS A 238 17.69 -17.63 8.72
CA LYS A 238 16.87 -18.85 8.64
C LYS A 238 15.52 -18.55 7.98
N MET A 239 14.90 -17.46 8.37
CA MET A 239 13.63 -16.99 7.81
C MET A 239 13.72 -16.65 6.32
N GLN A 240 14.76 -15.90 5.93
CA GLN A 240 15.02 -15.56 4.53
C GLN A 240 15.16 -16.82 3.66
N GLN A 241 15.90 -17.82 4.12
CA GLN A 241 16.11 -19.07 3.38
C GLN A 241 14.81 -19.87 3.21
N LEU A 242 13.99 -19.96 4.27
CA LEU A 242 12.68 -20.63 4.20
C LEU A 242 11.76 -19.95 3.18
N LEU A 243 11.71 -18.61 3.18
CA LEU A 243 10.91 -17.85 2.22
C LEU A 243 11.42 -18.01 0.78
N LEU A 244 12.73 -17.98 0.55
CA LEU A 244 13.31 -18.20 -0.78
C LEU A 244 12.99 -19.60 -1.32
N LYS A 245 13.16 -20.62 -0.47
CA LYS A 245 12.81 -22.01 -0.84
C LYS A 245 11.32 -22.11 -1.18
N PHE A 246 10.46 -21.56 -0.32
CA PHE A 246 9.02 -21.53 -0.56
C PHE A 246 8.68 -20.87 -1.91
N GLN A 247 9.25 -19.71 -2.22
CA GLN A 247 8.99 -19.01 -3.48
C GLN A 247 9.45 -19.80 -4.71
N LYS A 248 10.60 -20.50 -4.63
CA LYS A 248 11.15 -21.32 -5.71
C LYS A 248 10.32 -22.59 -5.96
N GLU A 249 9.82 -23.23 -4.91
CA GLU A 249 9.19 -24.55 -5.00
C GLU A 249 7.65 -24.52 -5.10
N SER A 250 7.00 -23.44 -4.66
CA SER A 250 5.53 -23.35 -4.62
C SER A 250 4.88 -23.02 -5.95
N GLY A 251 5.61 -22.42 -6.90
CA GLY A 251 5.04 -21.76 -8.08
C GLY A 251 4.66 -20.30 -7.82
N TYR A 252 5.23 -19.66 -6.78
CA TYR A 252 4.95 -18.27 -6.44
C TYR A 252 5.16 -17.31 -7.61
N TYR A 253 6.27 -17.44 -8.34
CA TYR A 253 6.53 -16.58 -9.49
C TYR A 253 5.66 -16.95 -10.69
N ASP A 254 5.58 -18.23 -11.04
CA ASP A 254 4.90 -18.69 -12.26
C ASP A 254 3.37 -18.62 -12.18
N VAL A 255 2.80 -18.74 -10.98
CA VAL A 255 1.35 -18.72 -10.76
C VAL A 255 0.93 -17.43 -10.05
N PHE A 256 1.39 -17.19 -8.83
CA PHE A 256 0.86 -16.09 -8.04
C PHE A 256 1.20 -14.72 -8.66
N ILE A 257 2.48 -14.46 -8.95
CA ILE A 257 2.93 -13.17 -9.49
C ILE A 257 2.37 -12.92 -10.89
N GLU A 258 2.40 -13.91 -11.79
CA GLU A 258 1.86 -13.74 -13.14
C GLU A 258 0.35 -13.46 -13.14
N ASN A 259 -0.43 -14.18 -12.33
CA ASN A 259 -1.86 -13.88 -12.23
C ASN A 259 -2.12 -12.55 -11.51
N LEU A 260 -1.26 -12.12 -10.58
CA LEU A 260 -1.38 -10.82 -9.92
C LEU A 260 -1.17 -9.66 -10.91
N LYS A 261 -0.24 -9.82 -11.87
CA LYS A 261 -0.05 -8.87 -12.98
C LYS A 261 -1.26 -8.80 -13.91
N ILE A 262 -2.01 -9.90 -14.08
CA ILE A 262 -3.28 -9.89 -14.84
C ILE A 262 -4.36 -9.14 -14.06
N LEU A 263 -4.44 -9.36 -12.74
CA LEU A 263 -5.42 -8.70 -11.89
C LEU A 263 -5.22 -7.18 -11.75
N SER A 264 -3.98 -6.71 -11.84
CA SER A 264 -3.66 -5.30 -11.61
C SER A 264 -2.57 -4.77 -12.55
N ASP A 265 -2.97 -3.86 -13.42
CA ASP A 265 -2.02 -3.11 -14.28
C ASP A 265 -1.03 -2.30 -13.44
N SER A 266 -1.50 -1.67 -12.35
CA SER A 266 -0.62 -0.93 -11.44
C SER A 266 0.44 -1.82 -10.76
N TYR A 267 0.09 -3.08 -10.48
CA TYR A 267 1.07 -4.05 -9.96
C TYR A 267 2.07 -4.45 -11.04
N ARG A 268 1.59 -4.69 -12.28
CA ARG A 268 2.44 -5.02 -13.42
C ARG A 268 3.48 -3.92 -13.66
N GLU A 269 3.05 -2.66 -13.74
CA GLU A 269 3.93 -1.51 -13.91
C GLU A 269 4.93 -1.38 -12.75
N TYR A 270 4.47 -1.55 -11.51
CA TYR A 270 5.34 -1.55 -10.33
C TYR A 270 6.39 -2.66 -10.40
N TYR A 271 5.99 -3.87 -10.76
CA TYR A 271 6.87 -5.03 -10.85
C TYR A 271 7.93 -4.83 -11.93
N ASP A 272 7.56 -4.32 -13.11
CA ASP A 272 8.50 -4.07 -14.20
C ASP A 272 9.55 -3.03 -13.80
N LYS A 273 9.13 -1.95 -13.13
CA LYS A 273 10.04 -0.95 -12.57
C LYS A 273 10.95 -1.54 -11.49
N LEU A 274 10.40 -2.36 -10.60
CA LEU A 274 11.18 -3.04 -9.55
C LEU A 274 12.25 -3.96 -10.16
N GLN A 275 11.94 -4.69 -11.22
CA GLN A 275 12.91 -5.54 -11.92
C GLN A 275 14.02 -4.72 -12.58
N ALA A 276 13.67 -3.63 -13.27
CA ALA A 276 14.65 -2.71 -13.84
C ALA A 276 15.55 -2.10 -12.76
N ALA A 277 14.97 -1.70 -11.63
CA ALA A 277 15.68 -1.18 -10.48
C ALA A 277 16.64 -2.19 -9.86
N ASN A 278 16.17 -3.43 -9.67
CA ASN A 278 16.98 -4.51 -9.14
C ASN A 278 18.20 -4.79 -10.05
N LYS A 279 17.98 -4.82 -11.37
CA LYS A 279 19.07 -4.97 -12.34
C LYS A 279 20.12 -3.87 -12.21
N ALA A 280 19.70 -2.60 -12.17
CA ALA A 280 20.60 -1.47 -12.00
C ALA A 280 21.36 -1.52 -10.65
N PHE A 281 20.69 -1.95 -9.58
CA PHE A 281 21.31 -2.14 -8.27
C PHE A 281 22.40 -3.22 -8.29
N ILE A 282 22.11 -4.37 -8.90
CA ILE A 282 23.07 -5.49 -9.04
C ILE A 282 24.28 -5.10 -9.89
N GLU A 283 24.07 -4.33 -10.97
CA GLU A 283 25.17 -3.83 -11.81
C GLU A 283 26.16 -2.96 -11.01
N LYS A 284 25.67 -2.20 -10.02
CA LYS A 284 26.51 -1.39 -9.11
C LYS A 284 27.06 -2.19 -7.93
N TYR A 285 26.34 -3.21 -7.47
CA TYR A 285 26.74 -4.07 -6.36
C TYR A 285 26.67 -5.56 -6.76
N PRO A 286 27.63 -6.08 -7.54
CA PRO A 286 27.58 -7.47 -8.02
C PRO A 286 27.57 -8.53 -6.89
N GLY A 287 28.04 -8.17 -5.69
CA GLY A 287 27.99 -9.03 -4.51
C GLY A 287 26.59 -9.19 -3.90
N ALA A 288 25.61 -8.39 -4.33
CA ALA A 288 24.24 -8.40 -3.80
C ALA A 288 23.40 -9.59 -4.32
N ASP A 289 23.73 -10.17 -5.47
CA ASP A 289 23.01 -11.35 -6.01
C ASP A 289 23.07 -12.54 -5.06
N ASN A 290 24.20 -12.72 -4.37
CA ASN A 290 24.42 -13.80 -3.40
C ASN A 290 23.50 -13.72 -2.16
N ILE A 291 22.78 -12.61 -1.97
CA ILE A 291 21.82 -12.44 -0.86
C ILE A 291 20.51 -13.20 -1.14
N TYR A 292 20.20 -13.44 -2.42
CA TYR A 292 18.97 -14.10 -2.86
C TYR A 292 19.24 -15.46 -3.54
N GLU A 293 20.48 -15.68 -3.99
CA GLU A 293 20.93 -16.97 -4.51
C GLU A 293 21.77 -17.73 -3.47
N LYS A 294 21.10 -18.61 -2.74
CA LYS A 294 21.56 -19.95 -2.35
C LYS A 294 20.36 -20.85 -2.07
#